data_AF-A0A354V0V5-F1
#
_entry.id   AF-A0A354V0V5-F1
#
_cell.length_a   1.000
_cell.length_b   1.000
_cell.length_c   1.000
_cell.angle_alpha   90.00
_cell.angle_beta   90.00
_cell.angle_gamma   90.00
#
_symmetry.space_group_name_H-M   'P 1'
#
loop_
_entity.id
_entity.type
_entity.pdbx_description
1 polymer ?
#
loop_
_entity_poly.entity_id
_entity_poly.type
_entity_poly.pdbx_seq_one_letter_code
_entity_poly.pdbx_strand_id
1 'polypeptide(L)'
;TLLPEALEVWPVPLMERLLPRHMQIIYLINALHLGQVRQEYPGDDALLSSVSMIDEHQGRRVRMSHLAFLGSHRVNGVSALHTDLMRETVFRDLHNLFPDRIVNVTNGIAFRRWLHEANPRLTRLLVDTVGPQVLDNENALEKIRPLANDRAFQKRFAASRYVNKLALSDLIRRELEIRVDPSAMFDVHIKRIHEYKRQLLNILEAIALYNAIRARPMDAWTPRVKIFAGKAAASYHQAKLIIKLIHDVARVINSDPTVRNILKIVFLPNYSVSLSEVIIPAADVSEQISTAGM
;
A
#
# COMPACT_ATOMS: atom_id res chain seq x y z
N THR A 1 -5.37 7.07 5.45
CA THR A 1 -6.37 6.53 4.53
C THR A 1 -7.57 7.45 4.59
N LEU A 2 -8.15 7.77 3.44
CA LEU A 2 -9.36 8.60 3.35
C LEU A 2 -10.61 7.75 3.10
N LEU A 3 -10.45 6.43 3.05
CA LEU A 3 -11.52 5.50 2.79
C LEU A 3 -12.52 5.49 3.97
N PRO A 4 -13.83 5.52 3.70
CA PRO A 4 -14.86 5.59 4.74
C PRO A 4 -14.75 4.48 5.77
N GLU A 5 -14.33 3.26 5.39
CA GLU A 5 -14.19 2.13 6.30
C GLU A 5 -13.13 2.34 7.40
N ALA A 6 -12.24 3.31 7.23
CA ALA A 6 -11.24 3.68 8.23
C ALA A 6 -11.61 4.94 9.03
N LEU A 7 -12.70 5.63 8.65
CA LEU A 7 -13.28 6.73 9.41
C LEU A 7 -14.28 6.15 10.41
N GLU A 8 -13.73 5.68 11.54
CA GLU A 8 -14.47 4.94 12.54
C GLU A 8 -15.68 5.74 13.08
N VAL A 9 -16.84 5.09 13.06
CA VAL A 9 -18.08 5.62 13.64
C VAL A 9 -18.74 4.59 14.54
N TRP A 10 -19.20 5.02 15.71
CA TRP A 10 -19.87 4.14 16.67
C TRP A 10 -21.33 4.56 16.89
N PRO A 11 -22.29 3.63 16.85
CA PRO A 11 -23.67 3.94 17.25
C PRO A 11 -23.71 4.47 18.69
N VAL A 12 -24.35 5.61 18.89
CA VAL A 12 -24.53 6.23 20.21
C VAL A 12 -25.17 5.27 21.22
N PRO A 13 -26.24 4.52 20.90
CA PRO A 13 -26.83 3.58 21.86
C PRO A 13 -25.86 2.48 22.32
N LEU A 14 -24.92 2.08 21.46
CA LEU A 14 -23.89 1.10 21.82
C LEU A 14 -22.88 1.70 22.79
N MET A 15 -22.41 2.92 22.51
CA MET A 15 -21.49 3.67 23.37
C MET A 15 -22.12 3.99 24.73
N GLU A 16 -23.38 4.40 24.76
CA GLU A 16 -24.12 4.68 26.01
C GLU A 16 -24.26 3.43 26.88
N ARG A 17 -24.47 2.25 26.27
CA ARG A 17 -24.57 0.99 26.99
C ARG A 17 -23.23 0.49 27.51
N LEU A 18 -22.17 0.55 26.69
CA LEU A 18 -20.86 -0.03 27.04
C LEU A 18 -19.97 0.94 27.82
N LEU A 19 -20.00 2.23 27.47
CA LEU A 19 -19.09 3.26 27.97
C LEU A 19 -19.87 4.52 28.38
N PRO A 20 -20.85 4.44 29.30
CA PRO A 20 -21.76 5.54 29.62
C PRO A 20 -21.02 6.81 30.06
N ARG A 21 -19.97 6.68 30.87
CA ARG A 21 -19.18 7.84 31.33
C ARG A 21 -18.40 8.49 30.19
N HIS A 22 -17.83 7.71 29.27
CA HIS A 22 -17.11 8.25 28.12
C HIS A 22 -18.08 8.98 27.19
N MET A 23 -19.30 8.48 27.03
CA MET A 23 -20.31 9.16 26.23
C MET A 23 -20.70 10.52 26.83
N GLN A 24 -20.85 10.62 28.15
CA GLN A 24 -21.06 11.92 28.82
C GLN A 24 -19.91 12.90 28.56
N ILE A 25 -18.67 12.43 28.58
CA ILE A 25 -17.48 13.25 28.28
C ILE A 25 -17.50 13.70 26.81
N ILE A 26 -17.80 12.80 25.88
CA ILE A 26 -17.92 13.12 24.45
C ILE A 26 -19.00 14.20 24.23
N TYR A 27 -20.18 14.05 24.86
CA TYR A 27 -21.24 15.05 24.78
C TYR A 27 -20.80 16.41 25.35
N LEU A 28 -20.09 16.42 26.48
CA LEU A 28 -19.57 17.66 27.07
C LEU A 28 -18.57 18.34 26.14
N ILE A 29 -17.60 17.59 25.59
CA ILE A 29 -16.64 18.13 24.62
C ILE A 29 -17.39 18.69 23.39
N ASN A 30 -18.43 18.00 22.91
CA ASN A 30 -19.21 18.44 21.75
C ASN A 30 -19.96 19.72 22.04
N ALA A 31 -20.60 19.81 23.21
CA ALA A 31 -21.34 20.99 23.63
C ALA A 31 -20.41 22.22 23.76
N LEU A 32 -19.23 22.06 24.36
CA LEU A 32 -18.24 23.14 24.49
C LEU A 32 -17.72 23.58 23.12
N HIS A 33 -17.36 22.62 22.25
CA HIS A 33 -16.88 22.91 20.90
C HIS A 33 -17.92 23.65 20.05
N LEU A 34 -19.15 23.11 19.96
CA LEU A 34 -20.21 23.73 19.17
C LEU A 34 -20.66 25.07 19.75
N GLY A 35 -20.57 25.24 21.08
CA GLY A 35 -20.80 26.51 21.74
C GLY A 35 -19.83 27.60 21.27
N GLN A 36 -18.54 27.26 21.16
CA GLN A 36 -17.51 28.17 20.62
C GLN A 36 -17.76 28.47 19.13
N VAL A 37 -17.97 27.44 18.30
CA VAL A 37 -18.21 27.64 16.85
C VAL A 37 -19.43 28.51 16.59
N ARG A 38 -20.52 28.35 17.37
CA ARG A 38 -21.73 29.17 17.24
C ARG A 38 -21.49 30.64 17.58
N GLN A 39 -20.57 30.94 18.50
CA GLN A 39 -20.19 32.32 18.85
C GLN A 39 -19.36 32.97 17.74
N GLU A 40 -18.42 32.23 17.17
CA GLU A 40 -17.53 32.70 16.10
C GLU A 40 -18.24 32.80 14.74
N TYR A 41 -19.22 31.91 14.48
CA TYR A 41 -19.98 31.82 13.22
C TYR A 41 -21.51 31.82 13.48
N PRO A 42 -22.10 32.95 13.87
CA PRO A 42 -23.53 33.01 14.19
C PRO A 42 -24.40 32.72 12.96
N GLY A 43 -25.34 31.77 13.09
CA GLY A 43 -26.33 31.43 12.06
C GLY A 43 -25.89 30.40 11.02
N ASP A 44 -24.65 29.88 11.11
CA ASP A 44 -24.18 28.82 10.21
C ASP A 44 -24.44 27.41 10.78
N ASP A 45 -25.71 26.99 10.72
CA ASP A 45 -26.12 25.66 11.20
C ASP A 45 -25.52 24.52 10.37
N ALA A 46 -25.18 24.78 9.10
CA ALA A 46 -24.55 23.81 8.23
C ALA A 46 -23.12 23.49 8.72
N LEU A 47 -22.36 24.52 9.07
CA LEU A 47 -21.04 24.37 9.68
C LEU A 47 -21.11 23.65 11.03
N LEU A 48 -22.07 24.01 11.91
CA LEU A 48 -22.24 23.33 13.19
C LEU A 48 -22.51 21.83 13.02
N SER A 49 -23.35 21.47 12.05
CA SER A 49 -23.61 20.06 11.72
C SER A 49 -22.36 19.37 11.19
N SER A 50 -21.62 20.02 10.28
CA SER A 50 -20.45 19.40 9.65
C SER A 50 -19.29 19.18 10.61
N VAL A 51 -19.10 20.02 11.63
CA VAL A 51 -17.98 19.89 12.60
C VAL A 51 -18.33 19.17 13.90
N SER A 52 -19.61 18.87 14.15
CA SER A 52 -20.05 18.12 15.33
C SER A 52 -19.35 16.75 15.47
N MET A 53 -19.18 16.26 16.69
CA MET A 53 -18.72 14.88 16.91
C MET A 53 -19.85 13.86 16.81
N ILE A 54 -21.10 14.31 16.81
CA ILE A 54 -22.28 13.45 16.66
C ILE A 54 -22.84 13.67 15.26
N ASP A 55 -22.95 12.58 14.51
CA ASP A 55 -23.72 12.53 13.26
C ASP A 55 -25.17 12.16 13.58
N GLU A 56 -26.10 13.01 13.16
CA GLU A 56 -27.54 12.86 13.38
C GLU A 56 -28.27 12.30 12.13
N HIS A 57 -27.60 12.18 10.98
CA HIS A 57 -28.24 11.86 9.70
C HIS A 57 -28.43 10.35 9.45
N GLN A 58 -27.57 9.47 9.97
CA GLN A 58 -27.61 8.02 9.71
C GLN A 58 -27.72 7.17 10.99
N GLY A 59 -28.67 7.57 11.84
CA GLY A 59 -28.78 7.10 13.21
C GLY A 59 -27.64 7.69 14.05
N ARG A 60 -27.96 8.18 15.24
CA ARG A 60 -27.01 8.91 16.09
C ARG A 60 -25.70 8.14 16.23
N ARG A 61 -24.61 8.70 15.72
CA ARG A 61 -23.28 8.07 15.68
C ARG A 61 -22.20 9.03 16.16
N VAL A 62 -21.22 8.50 16.89
CA VAL A 62 -20.01 9.23 17.28
C VAL A 62 -19.02 9.16 16.12
N ARG A 63 -18.59 10.32 15.62
CA ARG A 63 -17.53 10.48 14.61
C ARG A 63 -16.17 10.49 15.29
N MET A 64 -15.51 9.33 15.35
CA MET A 64 -14.25 9.18 16.08
C MET A 64 -13.12 10.03 15.49
N SER A 65 -13.14 10.24 14.18
CA SER A 65 -12.20 11.14 13.49
C SER A 65 -12.30 12.58 13.98
N HIS A 66 -13.52 13.07 14.24
CA HIS A 66 -13.75 14.43 14.74
C HIS A 66 -13.33 14.55 16.20
N LEU A 67 -13.66 13.54 17.02
CA LEU A 67 -13.19 13.46 18.40
C LEU A 67 -11.65 13.48 18.47
N ALA A 68 -10.98 12.67 17.64
CA ALA A 68 -9.53 12.63 17.58
C ALA A 68 -8.93 13.96 17.12
N PHE A 69 -9.54 14.62 16.12
CA PHE A 69 -9.10 15.92 15.62
C PHE A 69 -9.20 17.00 16.71
N LEU A 70 -10.36 17.10 17.36
CA LEU A 70 -10.63 18.12 18.38
C LEU A 70 -9.78 17.90 19.63
N GLY A 71 -9.56 16.64 20.03
CA GLY A 71 -8.71 16.26 21.15
C GLY A 71 -7.20 16.36 20.90
N SER A 72 -6.77 16.70 19.68
CA SER A 72 -5.35 16.75 19.30
C SER A 72 -4.91 18.17 18.97
N HIS A 73 -3.65 18.49 19.30
CA HIS A 73 -3.00 19.75 18.94
C HIS A 73 -2.46 19.74 17.51
N ARG A 74 -2.14 18.55 16.97
CA ARG A 74 -1.72 18.32 15.58
C ARG A 74 -2.33 17.03 15.07
N VAL A 75 -2.65 17.00 13.79
CA VAL A 75 -3.12 15.83 13.03
C VAL A 75 -2.27 15.76 11.77
N ASN A 76 -1.78 14.57 11.39
CA ASN A 76 -0.90 14.48 10.24
C ASN A 76 -1.45 13.60 9.10
N GLY A 77 -1.20 14.03 7.87
CA GLY A 77 -1.22 13.13 6.72
C GLY A 77 0.08 12.34 6.61
N VAL A 78 0.06 11.33 5.74
CA VAL A 78 1.17 10.37 5.54
C VAL A 78 1.93 10.54 4.21
N SER A 79 1.50 11.52 3.41
CA SER A 79 2.15 12.03 2.19
C SER A 79 1.62 13.44 1.92
N ALA A 80 2.29 14.21 1.04
CA ALA A 80 1.83 15.55 0.66
C ALA A 80 0.41 15.53 0.10
N LEU A 81 0.18 14.75 -0.97
CA LEU A 81 -1.14 14.60 -1.58
C LEU A 81 -2.22 14.15 -0.58
N HIS A 82 -1.90 13.18 0.29
CA HIS A 82 -2.86 12.73 1.30
C HIS A 82 -3.19 13.85 2.30
N THR A 83 -2.20 14.63 2.69
CA THR A 83 -2.39 15.77 3.61
C THR A 83 -3.28 16.84 2.98
N ASP A 84 -3.05 17.15 1.70
CA ASP A 84 -3.85 18.14 0.98
C ASP A 84 -5.30 17.66 0.80
N LEU A 85 -5.49 16.39 0.42
CA LEU A 85 -6.82 15.80 0.35
C LEU A 85 -7.54 15.81 1.71
N MET A 86 -6.85 15.59 2.83
CA MET A 86 -7.46 15.71 4.16
C MET A 86 -8.00 17.13 4.41
N ARG A 87 -7.23 18.16 4.02
CA ARG A 87 -7.59 19.57 4.16
C ARG A 87 -8.74 19.98 3.24
N GLU A 88 -8.81 19.41 2.03
CA GLU A 88 -9.81 19.79 1.02
C GLU A 88 -11.12 19.00 1.12
N THR A 89 -11.08 17.80 1.74
CA THR A 89 -12.22 16.88 1.76
C THR A 89 -12.69 16.57 3.18
N VAL A 90 -12.23 15.47 3.79
CA VAL A 90 -12.75 14.88 5.02
C VAL A 90 -12.74 15.84 6.21
N PHE A 91 -11.72 16.68 6.32
CA PHE A 91 -11.56 17.63 7.42
C PHE A 91 -11.64 19.08 6.97
N ARG A 92 -12.26 19.37 5.81
CA ARG A 92 -12.30 20.73 5.26
C ARG A 92 -12.78 21.78 6.26
N ASP A 93 -13.94 21.55 6.87
CA ASP A 93 -14.52 22.52 7.79
C ASP A 93 -13.74 22.62 9.10
N LEU A 94 -13.26 21.49 9.62
CA LEU A 94 -12.38 21.45 10.79
C LEU A 94 -11.02 22.13 10.52
N HIS A 95 -10.50 22.04 9.29
CA HIS A 95 -9.29 22.73 8.88
C HIS A 95 -9.51 24.23 8.75
N ASN A 96 -10.67 24.67 8.23
CA ASN A 96 -11.01 26.08 8.18
C ASN A 96 -11.08 26.71 9.58
N LEU A 97 -11.64 25.99 10.57
CA LEU A 97 -11.66 26.42 11.97
C LEU A 97 -10.28 26.36 12.63
N PHE A 98 -9.46 25.39 12.25
CA PHE A 98 -8.16 25.11 12.88
C PHE A 98 -7.06 24.92 11.82
N PRO A 99 -6.65 26.00 11.11
CA PRO A 99 -5.79 25.90 9.92
C PRO A 99 -4.44 25.28 10.21
N ASP A 100 -3.86 25.57 11.37
CA ASP A 100 -2.50 25.10 11.70
C ASP A 100 -2.45 23.63 12.16
N ARG A 101 -3.58 22.97 12.44
CA ARG A 101 -3.56 21.62 13.05
C ARG A 101 -3.12 20.52 12.09
N ILE A 102 -3.38 20.65 10.79
CA ILE A 102 -3.06 19.60 9.81
C ILE A 102 -1.64 19.78 9.28
N VAL A 103 -0.76 18.83 9.61
CA VAL A 103 0.64 18.77 9.18
C VAL A 103 0.91 17.57 8.27
N ASN A 104 2.06 17.54 7.60
CA ASN A 104 2.49 16.41 6.77
C ASN A 104 3.71 15.75 7.41
N VAL A 105 3.64 14.43 7.60
CA VAL A 105 4.81 13.60 7.87
C VAL A 105 4.78 12.44 6.88
N THR A 106 5.62 12.51 5.85
CA THR A 106 5.64 11.47 4.81
C THR A 106 6.22 10.18 5.38
N ASN A 107 5.53 9.06 5.12
CA ASN A 107 5.95 7.76 5.63
C ASN A 107 7.35 7.36 5.14
N GLY A 108 8.12 6.75 6.04
CA GLY A 108 9.40 6.13 5.73
C GLY A 108 9.41 4.62 6.01
N ILE A 109 10.50 3.97 5.66
CA ILE A 109 10.79 2.57 5.97
C ILE A 109 12.14 2.45 6.67
N ALA A 110 12.30 1.45 7.54
CA ALA A 110 13.56 1.20 8.22
C ALA A 110 14.56 0.47 7.30
N PHE A 111 15.69 1.11 7.00
CA PHE A 111 16.75 0.54 6.15
C PHE A 111 17.36 -0.74 6.74
N ARG A 112 17.42 -0.82 8.08
CA ARG A 112 17.95 -1.98 8.79
C ARG A 112 17.27 -3.28 8.37
N ARG A 113 15.94 -3.28 8.27
CA ARG A 113 15.18 -4.46 7.81
C ARG A 113 15.12 -4.55 6.28
N TRP A 114 14.69 -3.47 5.63
CA TRP A 114 14.32 -3.51 4.21
C TRP A 114 15.50 -3.40 3.23
N LEU A 115 16.70 -3.12 3.72
CA LEU A 115 17.94 -3.10 2.94
C LEU A 115 19.00 -4.02 3.55
N HIS A 116 19.38 -3.82 4.82
CA HIS A 116 20.52 -4.56 5.40
C HIS A 116 20.20 -6.05 5.58
N GLU A 117 19.05 -6.37 6.19
CA GLU A 117 18.60 -7.73 6.43
C GLU A 117 18.03 -8.38 5.16
N ALA A 118 17.11 -7.69 4.47
CA ALA A 118 16.47 -8.24 3.28
C ALA A 118 17.42 -8.37 2.07
N ASN A 119 18.39 -7.46 1.91
CA ASN A 119 19.27 -7.43 0.74
C ASN A 119 20.75 -7.22 1.13
N PRO A 120 21.36 -8.18 1.86
CA PRO A 120 22.72 -8.03 2.38
C PRO A 120 23.77 -7.89 1.27
N ARG A 121 23.52 -8.48 0.10
CA ARG A 121 24.41 -8.38 -1.07
C ARG A 121 24.43 -6.96 -1.65
N LEU A 122 23.26 -6.35 -1.82
CA LEU A 122 23.18 -4.96 -2.23
C LEU A 122 23.79 -4.07 -1.16
N THR A 123 23.46 -4.30 0.11
CA THR A 123 24.02 -3.52 1.23
C THR A 123 25.55 -3.53 1.22
N ARG A 124 26.17 -4.70 1.05
CA ARG A 124 27.63 -4.81 0.93
C ARG A 124 28.16 -4.06 -0.30
N LEU A 125 27.51 -4.20 -1.46
CA LEU A 125 27.88 -3.44 -2.66
C LEU A 125 27.84 -1.93 -2.39
N LEU A 126 26.81 -1.44 -1.69
CA LEU A 126 26.69 -0.02 -1.34
C LEU A 126 27.82 0.42 -0.40
N VAL A 127 28.09 -0.34 0.67
CA VAL A 127 29.17 -0.05 1.60
C VAL A 127 30.54 -0.04 0.90
N ASP A 128 30.82 -1.04 0.05
CA ASP A 128 32.08 -1.11 -0.70
C ASP A 128 32.26 0.08 -1.67
N THR A 129 31.15 0.65 -2.15
CA THR A 129 31.16 1.66 -3.22
C THR A 129 31.20 3.07 -2.67
N VAL A 130 30.39 3.36 -1.66
CA VAL A 130 30.25 4.72 -1.14
C VAL A 130 30.73 4.86 0.30
N GLY A 131 31.01 3.78 1.02
CA GLY A 131 31.49 3.76 2.41
C GLY A 131 30.41 3.38 3.43
N PRO A 132 30.79 3.07 4.68
CA PRO A 132 29.88 2.55 5.72
C PRO A 132 28.77 3.52 6.14
N GLN A 133 28.90 4.82 5.85
CA GLN A 133 27.89 5.81 6.25
C GLN A 133 26.50 5.59 5.62
N VAL A 134 26.37 4.77 4.56
CA VAL A 134 25.06 4.40 4.00
C VAL A 134 24.18 3.60 4.95
N LEU A 135 24.78 3.01 5.98
CA LEU A 135 24.03 2.23 6.98
C LEU A 135 23.24 3.13 7.93
N ASP A 136 23.70 4.37 8.13
CA ASP A 136 23.17 5.30 9.12
C ASP A 136 22.63 6.60 8.51
N ASN A 137 22.98 6.90 7.25
CA ASN A 137 22.55 8.12 6.55
C ASN A 137 22.14 7.82 5.11
N GLU A 138 20.83 7.87 4.86
CA GLU A 138 20.24 7.63 3.53
C GLU A 138 20.72 8.62 2.46
N ASN A 139 21.11 9.85 2.83
CA ASN A 139 21.59 10.84 1.87
C ASN A 139 22.93 10.42 1.25
N ALA A 140 23.68 9.50 1.88
CA ALA A 140 24.89 8.96 1.28
C ALA A 140 24.61 8.16 0.00
N LEU A 141 23.37 7.68 -0.23
CA LEU A 141 22.97 7.01 -1.47
C LEU A 141 23.06 7.93 -2.69
N GLU A 142 23.01 9.25 -2.53
CA GLU A 142 23.16 10.20 -3.65
C GLU A 142 24.50 10.04 -4.37
N LYS A 143 25.54 9.60 -3.65
CA LYS A 143 26.88 9.32 -4.20
C LYS A 143 26.90 8.18 -5.22
N ILE A 144 25.82 7.40 -5.34
CA ILE A 144 25.68 6.34 -6.35
C ILE A 144 25.27 6.92 -7.71
N ARG A 145 24.62 8.10 -7.74
CA ARG A 145 24.11 8.71 -8.98
C ARG A 145 25.16 8.79 -10.11
N PRO A 146 26.42 9.20 -9.87
CA PRO A 146 27.45 9.23 -10.91
C PRO A 146 27.80 7.85 -11.48
N LEU A 147 27.58 6.78 -10.72
CA LEU A 147 27.89 5.40 -11.10
C LEU A 147 26.79 4.74 -11.93
N ALA A 148 25.70 5.46 -12.23
CA ALA A 148 24.60 4.92 -13.02
C ALA A 148 25.02 4.43 -14.41
N ASN A 149 26.07 5.00 -15.00
CA ASN A 149 26.64 4.59 -16.29
C ASN A 149 27.93 3.75 -16.17
N ASP A 150 28.38 3.45 -14.95
CA ASP A 150 29.55 2.61 -14.73
C ASP A 150 29.18 1.14 -15.00
N ARG A 151 29.78 0.57 -16.04
CA ARG A 151 29.48 -0.82 -16.47
C ARG A 151 29.86 -1.87 -15.43
N ALA A 152 30.92 -1.64 -14.65
CA ALA A 152 31.34 -2.57 -13.60
C ALA A 152 30.35 -2.55 -12.42
N PHE A 153 29.89 -1.36 -12.03
CA PHE A 153 28.85 -1.19 -11.01
C PHE A 153 27.52 -1.80 -11.46
N GLN A 154 27.05 -1.49 -12.68
CA GLN A 154 25.83 -2.07 -13.25
C GLN A 154 25.88 -3.61 -13.24
N LYS A 155 27.01 -4.21 -13.63
CA LYS A 155 27.19 -5.67 -13.63
C LYS A 155 27.08 -6.25 -12.22
N ARG A 156 27.73 -5.63 -11.22
CA ARG A 156 27.65 -6.07 -9.81
C ARG A 156 26.24 -5.91 -9.24
N PHE A 157 25.56 -4.80 -9.55
CA PHE A 157 24.19 -4.53 -9.13
C PHE A 157 23.21 -5.55 -9.72
N ALA A 158 23.30 -5.81 -11.03
CA ALA A 158 22.47 -6.80 -11.71
C ALA A 158 22.72 -8.22 -11.16
N ALA A 159 23.99 -8.58 -10.91
CA ALA A 159 24.34 -9.86 -10.29
C ALA A 159 23.72 -10.01 -8.89
N SER A 160 23.74 -8.95 -8.07
CA SER A 160 23.09 -8.97 -6.75
C SER A 160 21.59 -9.27 -6.87
N ARG A 161 20.90 -8.65 -7.83
CA ARG A 161 19.47 -8.90 -8.06
C ARG A 161 19.19 -10.29 -8.57
N TYR A 162 20.01 -10.78 -9.52
CA TYR A 162 19.84 -12.12 -10.08
C TYR A 162 19.92 -13.21 -9.00
N VAL A 163 20.82 -13.06 -8.03
CA VAL A 163 20.90 -13.98 -6.89
C VAL A 163 19.64 -13.94 -6.01
N ASN A 164 19.05 -12.75 -5.81
CA ASN A 164 17.78 -12.64 -5.09
C ASN A 164 16.63 -13.28 -5.88
N LYS A 165 16.62 -13.16 -7.21
CA LYS A 165 15.66 -13.82 -8.09
C LYS A 165 15.77 -15.34 -8.03
N LEU A 166 16.99 -15.89 -7.97
CA LEU A 166 17.21 -17.33 -7.73
C LEU A 166 16.59 -17.78 -6.40
N ALA A 167 16.84 -17.04 -5.32
CA ALA A 167 16.27 -17.36 -4.00
C ALA A 167 14.73 -17.34 -4.02
N LEU A 168 14.12 -16.35 -4.70
CA LEU A 168 12.67 -16.31 -4.86
C LEU A 168 12.14 -17.42 -5.77
N SER A 169 12.84 -17.77 -6.86
CA SER A 169 12.48 -18.92 -7.72
C SER A 169 12.47 -20.23 -6.93
N ASP A 170 13.46 -20.45 -6.07
CA ASP A 170 13.52 -21.64 -5.22
C ASP A 170 12.39 -21.67 -4.19
N LEU A 171 12.06 -20.52 -3.60
CA LEU A 171 10.91 -20.38 -2.71
C LEU A 171 9.60 -20.71 -3.44
N ILE A 172 9.38 -20.13 -4.63
CA ILE A 172 8.19 -20.40 -5.45
C ILE A 172 8.10 -21.90 -5.78
N ARG A 173 9.22 -22.53 -6.16
CA ARG A 173 9.26 -23.97 -6.43
C ARG A 173 8.90 -24.79 -5.21
N ARG A 174 9.38 -24.43 -4.03
CA ARG A 174 9.11 -25.17 -2.78
C ARG A 174 7.66 -25.03 -2.33
N GLU A 175 7.10 -23.83 -2.39
CA GLU A 175 5.76 -23.55 -1.85
C GLU A 175 4.63 -23.90 -2.83
N LEU A 176 4.89 -23.83 -4.15
CA LEU A 176 3.86 -23.96 -5.18
C LEU A 176 4.13 -25.09 -6.19
N GLU A 177 5.30 -25.74 -6.14
CA GLU A 177 5.75 -26.72 -7.15
C GLU A 177 5.84 -26.15 -8.58
N ILE A 178 5.89 -24.82 -8.71
CA ILE A 178 6.02 -24.11 -9.98
C ILE A 178 7.47 -23.71 -10.21
N ARG A 179 8.02 -24.05 -11.37
CA ARG A 179 9.34 -23.55 -11.79
C ARG A 179 9.17 -22.23 -12.55
N VAL A 180 9.93 -21.22 -12.16
CA VAL A 180 9.99 -19.91 -12.82
C VAL A 180 11.42 -19.58 -13.22
N ASP A 181 11.60 -18.95 -14.37
CA ASP A 181 12.90 -18.58 -14.90
C ASP A 181 13.40 -17.27 -14.23
N PRO A 182 14.52 -17.28 -13.48
CA PRO A 182 15.08 -16.08 -12.87
C PRO A 182 15.65 -15.07 -13.90
N SER A 183 15.79 -15.45 -15.17
CA SER A 183 16.15 -14.51 -16.26
C SER A 183 14.97 -13.65 -16.71
N ALA A 184 13.73 -14.15 -16.53
CA ALA A 184 12.49 -13.45 -16.86
C ALA A 184 12.27 -12.24 -15.95
N MET A 185 11.57 -11.22 -16.44
CA MET A 185 11.22 -10.05 -15.63
C MET A 185 10.27 -10.43 -14.48
N PHE A 186 10.66 -10.15 -13.25
CA PHE A 186 9.82 -10.38 -12.06
C PHE A 186 8.93 -9.17 -11.82
N ASP A 187 7.67 -9.31 -12.18
CA ASP A 187 6.61 -8.32 -12.08
C ASP A 187 5.78 -8.58 -10.81
N VAL A 188 5.96 -7.74 -9.79
CA VAL A 188 5.56 -8.03 -8.42
C VAL A 188 4.43 -7.10 -7.96
N HIS A 189 3.32 -7.71 -7.54
CA HIS A 189 2.20 -7.00 -6.92
C HIS A 189 1.88 -7.58 -5.53
N ILE A 190 2.62 -7.12 -4.50
CA ILE A 190 2.52 -7.61 -3.12
C ILE A 190 1.91 -6.58 -2.16
N LYS A 191 0.64 -6.76 -1.81
CA LYS A 191 -0.10 -5.89 -0.87
C LYS A 191 -1.43 -6.54 -0.47
N ARG A 192 -2.13 -5.97 0.51
CA ARG A 192 -3.52 -6.37 0.84
C ARG A 192 -4.36 -6.43 -0.45
N ILE A 193 -5.20 -7.45 -0.57
CA ILE A 193 -6.09 -7.57 -1.74
C ILE A 193 -7.28 -6.65 -1.51
N HIS A 194 -7.45 -5.68 -2.40
CA HIS A 194 -8.49 -4.65 -2.27
C HIS A 194 -8.79 -4.04 -3.64
N GLU A 195 -10.05 -3.70 -3.89
CA GLU A 195 -10.48 -3.14 -5.18
C GLU A 195 -9.71 -1.86 -5.57
N TYR A 196 -9.47 -0.90 -4.66
CA TYR A 196 -8.71 0.31 -4.97
C TYR A 196 -7.23 0.06 -5.28
N LYS A 197 -6.68 -1.09 -4.86
CA LYS A 197 -5.30 -1.51 -5.16
C LYS A 197 -5.18 -2.15 -6.54
N ARG A 198 -6.31 -2.39 -7.20
CA ARG A 198 -6.44 -2.79 -8.60
C ARG A 198 -5.61 -4.02 -8.98
N GLN A 199 -5.54 -5.04 -8.12
CA GLN A 199 -5.03 -6.36 -8.55
C GLN A 199 -5.87 -6.92 -9.71
N LEU A 200 -7.15 -6.56 -9.78
CA LEU A 200 -8.02 -6.84 -10.93
C LEU A 200 -7.46 -6.26 -12.24
N LEU A 201 -6.98 -5.02 -12.24
CA LEU A 201 -6.39 -4.40 -13.44
C LEU A 201 -5.13 -5.16 -13.88
N ASN A 202 -4.28 -5.57 -12.93
CA ASN A 202 -3.07 -6.33 -13.24
C ASN A 202 -3.38 -7.70 -13.85
N ILE A 203 -4.36 -8.44 -13.30
CA ILE A 203 -4.73 -9.75 -13.88
C ILE A 203 -5.44 -9.62 -15.22
N LEU A 204 -6.19 -8.53 -15.46
CA LEU A 204 -6.76 -8.24 -16.79
C LEU A 204 -5.66 -7.96 -17.83
N GLU A 205 -4.62 -7.20 -17.46
CA GLU A 205 -3.45 -7.01 -18.34
C GLU A 205 -2.74 -8.34 -18.62
N ALA A 206 -2.62 -9.24 -17.64
CA ALA A 206 -2.05 -10.56 -17.85
C ALA A 206 -2.85 -11.41 -18.86
N ILE A 207 -4.18 -11.34 -18.81
CA ILE A 207 -5.07 -12.01 -19.78
C ILE A 207 -4.87 -11.41 -21.19
N ALA A 208 -4.79 -10.08 -21.28
CA ALA A 208 -4.56 -9.40 -22.56
C ALA A 208 -3.20 -9.77 -23.15
N LEU A 209 -2.14 -9.79 -22.34
CA LEU A 209 -0.79 -10.21 -22.73
C LEU A 209 -0.77 -11.67 -23.20
N TYR A 210 -1.43 -12.56 -22.46
CA TYR A 210 -1.58 -13.97 -22.84
C TYR A 210 -2.25 -14.12 -24.21
N ASN A 211 -3.35 -13.41 -24.45
CA ASN A 211 -4.04 -13.44 -25.75
C ASN A 211 -3.15 -12.91 -26.88
N ALA A 212 -2.38 -11.84 -26.63
CA ALA A 212 -1.46 -11.29 -27.61
C ALA A 212 -0.31 -12.25 -27.95
N ILE A 213 0.25 -12.94 -26.96
CA ILE A 213 1.27 -13.99 -27.15
C ILE A 213 0.69 -15.13 -27.99
N ARG A 214 -0.53 -15.60 -27.69
CA ARG A 214 -1.17 -16.68 -28.45
C ARG A 214 -1.49 -16.30 -29.89
N ALA A 215 -1.84 -15.04 -30.14
CA ALA A 215 -2.09 -14.55 -31.50
C ALA A 215 -0.81 -14.45 -32.34
N ARG A 216 0.34 -14.18 -31.70
CA ARG A 216 1.64 -14.02 -32.36
C ARG A 216 2.75 -14.74 -31.57
N PRO A 217 2.74 -16.09 -31.57
CA PRO A 217 3.61 -16.85 -30.68
C PRO A 217 5.09 -16.69 -31.03
N MET A 218 5.43 -16.40 -32.29
CA MET A 218 6.80 -16.31 -32.79
C MET A 218 7.47 -14.94 -32.60
N ASP A 219 6.73 -13.94 -32.10
CA ASP A 219 7.31 -12.63 -31.81
C ASP A 219 8.29 -12.73 -30.63
N ALA A 220 9.22 -11.77 -30.56
CA ALA A 220 10.23 -11.68 -29.51
C ALA A 220 9.65 -11.09 -28.21
N TRP A 221 8.78 -11.86 -27.55
CA TRP A 221 8.21 -11.48 -26.25
C TRP A 221 9.26 -11.53 -25.13
N THR A 222 9.28 -10.50 -24.27
CA THR A 222 10.10 -10.54 -23.05
C THR A 222 9.47 -11.48 -22.04
N PRO A 223 10.19 -12.50 -21.54
CA PRO A 223 9.66 -13.40 -20.53
C PRO A 223 9.31 -12.65 -19.24
N ARG A 224 8.16 -12.97 -18.65
CA ARG A 224 7.62 -12.31 -17.46
C ARG A 224 7.04 -13.31 -16.48
N VAL A 225 7.35 -13.12 -15.20
CA VAL A 225 6.75 -13.83 -14.08
C VAL A 225 5.96 -12.81 -13.27
N LYS A 226 4.63 -12.91 -13.31
CA LYS A 226 3.76 -12.11 -12.47
C LYS A 226 3.59 -12.76 -11.11
N ILE A 227 3.97 -12.04 -10.06
CA ILE A 227 4.04 -12.52 -8.69
C ILE A 227 3.05 -11.72 -7.85
N PHE A 228 1.98 -12.39 -7.44
CA PHE A 228 1.00 -11.86 -6.52
C PHE A 228 1.25 -12.40 -5.11
N ALA A 229 1.06 -11.57 -4.10
CA ALA A 229 0.95 -12.03 -2.72
C ALA A 229 0.11 -11.03 -1.92
N GLY A 230 -0.80 -11.52 -1.10
CA GLY A 230 -1.69 -10.67 -0.33
C GLY A 230 -2.73 -11.45 0.45
N LYS A 231 -3.39 -10.75 1.37
CA LYS A 231 -4.51 -11.28 2.14
C LYS A 231 -5.75 -10.43 1.88
N ALA A 232 -6.90 -11.09 1.83
CA ALA A 232 -8.22 -10.46 1.86
C ALA A 232 -8.79 -10.57 3.28
N ALA A 233 -9.58 -9.59 3.70
CA ALA A 233 -10.35 -9.71 4.94
C ALA A 233 -11.39 -10.85 4.81
N ALA A 234 -11.69 -11.52 5.92
CA ALA A 234 -12.51 -12.73 5.91
C ALA A 234 -13.90 -12.53 5.27
N SER A 235 -14.52 -11.37 5.56
CA SER A 235 -15.83 -10.94 5.07
C SER A 235 -15.80 -10.27 3.69
N TYR A 236 -14.62 -9.96 3.13
CA TYR A 236 -14.52 -9.20 1.89
C TYR A 236 -14.64 -10.12 0.67
N HIS A 237 -15.89 -10.37 0.26
CA HIS A 237 -16.22 -11.30 -0.83
C HIS A 237 -15.54 -10.95 -2.15
N GLN A 238 -15.57 -9.68 -2.58
CA GLN A 238 -14.97 -9.27 -3.86
C GLN A 238 -13.45 -9.47 -3.87
N ALA A 239 -12.76 -9.13 -2.79
CA ALA A 239 -11.32 -9.39 -2.67
C ALA A 239 -11.00 -10.89 -2.77
N LYS A 240 -11.84 -11.76 -2.21
CA LYS A 240 -11.69 -13.22 -2.34
C LYS A 240 -11.96 -13.71 -3.77
N LEU A 241 -12.91 -13.12 -4.48
CA LEU A 241 -13.14 -13.42 -5.90
C LEU A 241 -11.97 -13.00 -6.77
N ILE A 242 -11.32 -11.87 -6.49
CA ILE A 242 -10.09 -11.45 -7.18
C ILE A 242 -8.97 -12.48 -6.95
N ILE A 243 -8.78 -12.98 -5.72
CA ILE A 243 -7.82 -14.06 -5.43
C ILE A 243 -8.15 -15.31 -6.26
N LYS A 244 -9.41 -15.76 -6.25
CA LYS A 244 -9.87 -16.91 -7.03
C LYS A 244 -9.60 -16.71 -8.53
N LEU A 245 -9.91 -15.54 -9.08
CA LEU A 245 -9.66 -15.20 -10.47
C LEU A 245 -8.17 -15.31 -10.82
N ILE A 246 -7.28 -14.77 -9.98
CA ILE A 246 -5.83 -14.89 -10.22
C ILE A 246 -5.39 -16.36 -10.26
N HIS A 247 -5.89 -17.20 -9.33
CA HIS A 247 -5.58 -18.63 -9.35
C HIS A 247 -6.12 -19.35 -10.59
N ASP A 248 -7.35 -19.05 -11.01
CA ASP A 248 -7.96 -19.69 -12.18
C ASP A 248 -7.24 -19.30 -13.47
N VAL A 249 -6.89 -18.01 -13.62
CA VAL A 249 -6.09 -17.51 -14.76
C VAL A 249 -4.68 -18.10 -14.74
N ALA A 250 -4.05 -18.18 -13.57
CA ALA A 250 -2.73 -18.80 -13.42
C ALA A 250 -2.74 -20.27 -13.85
N ARG A 251 -3.79 -21.04 -13.50
CA ARG A 251 -3.93 -22.44 -13.91
C ARG A 251 -3.93 -22.57 -15.42
N VAL A 252 -4.72 -21.76 -16.12
CA VAL A 252 -4.80 -21.77 -17.59
C VAL A 252 -3.44 -21.42 -18.20
N ILE A 253 -2.89 -20.24 -17.86
CA ILE A 253 -1.66 -19.72 -18.49
C ILE A 253 -0.46 -20.62 -18.19
N ASN A 254 -0.30 -21.08 -16.95
CA ASN A 254 0.88 -21.87 -16.58
C ASN A 254 0.89 -23.25 -17.23
N SER A 255 -0.29 -23.78 -17.60
CA SER A 255 -0.46 -25.08 -18.28
C SER A 255 -0.43 -24.99 -19.81
N ASP A 256 -0.50 -23.80 -20.39
CA ASP A 256 -0.57 -23.64 -21.85
C ASP A 256 0.83 -23.81 -22.49
N PRO A 257 1.07 -24.89 -23.26
CA PRO A 257 2.37 -25.10 -23.91
C PRO A 257 2.66 -24.05 -25.00
N THR A 258 1.64 -23.40 -25.57
CA THR A 258 1.81 -22.39 -26.62
C THR A 258 2.48 -21.11 -26.12
N VAL A 259 2.41 -20.85 -24.81
CA VAL A 259 3.06 -19.72 -24.14
C VAL A 259 4.56 -19.96 -23.93
N ARG A 260 5.06 -21.19 -24.07
CA ARG A 260 6.51 -21.54 -24.04
C ARG A 260 7.27 -20.96 -22.85
N ASN A 261 6.66 -20.93 -21.66
CA ASN A 261 7.19 -20.32 -20.43
C ASN A 261 7.50 -18.81 -20.52
N ILE A 262 7.04 -18.11 -21.56
CA ILE A 262 7.19 -16.66 -21.70
C ILE A 262 6.40 -15.92 -20.62
N LEU A 263 5.22 -16.42 -20.23
CA LEU A 263 4.41 -15.84 -19.17
C LEU A 263 4.13 -16.91 -18.10
N LYS A 264 4.45 -16.59 -16.85
CA LYS A 264 4.02 -17.34 -15.66
C LYS A 264 3.30 -16.44 -14.69
N ILE A 265 2.29 -16.97 -14.01
CA ILE A 265 1.60 -16.29 -12.93
C ILE A 265 1.72 -17.15 -11.67
N VAL A 266 2.16 -16.53 -10.57
CA VAL A 266 2.25 -17.20 -9.27
C VAL A 266 1.55 -16.34 -8.22
N PHE A 267 0.86 -17.02 -7.29
CA PHE A 267 0.27 -16.38 -6.12
C PHE A 267 0.88 -17.04 -4.88
N LEU A 268 1.79 -16.34 -4.20
CA LEU A 268 2.42 -16.85 -2.99
C LEU A 268 1.47 -16.72 -1.80
N PRO A 269 1.21 -17.81 -1.06
CA PRO A 269 0.25 -17.82 0.04
C PRO A 269 0.81 -17.09 1.27
N ASN A 270 -0.09 -16.73 2.18
CA ASN A 270 0.24 -16.23 3.51
C ASN A 270 1.27 -15.07 3.55
N TYR A 271 1.06 -14.06 2.70
CA TYR A 271 1.94 -12.87 2.67
C TYR A 271 2.19 -12.27 4.07
N SER A 272 3.46 -12.05 4.37
CA SER A 272 3.99 -11.65 5.68
C SER A 272 5.28 -10.84 5.49
N VAL A 273 5.82 -10.29 6.59
CA VAL A 273 7.11 -9.56 6.57
C VAL A 273 8.24 -10.46 6.07
N SER A 274 8.37 -11.67 6.61
CA SER A 274 9.40 -12.64 6.19
C SER A 274 9.31 -12.99 4.71
N LEU A 275 8.09 -13.13 4.17
CA LEU A 275 7.92 -13.36 2.74
C LEU A 275 8.30 -12.12 1.91
N SER A 276 7.98 -10.92 2.41
CA SER A 276 8.32 -9.65 1.76
C SER A 276 9.82 -9.44 1.65
N GLU A 277 10.59 -9.85 2.67
CA GLU A 277 12.05 -9.76 2.71
C GLU A 277 12.72 -10.58 1.59
N VAL A 278 12.07 -11.63 1.09
CA VAL A 278 12.55 -12.40 -0.07
C VAL A 278 12.05 -11.82 -1.39
N ILE A 279 10.79 -11.37 -1.45
CA ILE A 279 10.20 -10.91 -2.70
C ILE A 279 10.74 -9.54 -3.13
N ILE A 280 10.81 -8.56 -2.22
CA ILE A 280 11.17 -7.17 -2.55
C ILE A 280 12.56 -7.08 -3.21
N PRO A 281 13.62 -7.74 -2.70
CA PRO A 281 14.96 -7.67 -3.30
C PRO A 281 15.08 -8.34 -4.67
N ALA A 282 14.10 -9.17 -5.05
CA ALA A 282 14.05 -9.90 -6.31
C ALA A 282 13.16 -9.23 -7.38
N ALA A 283 12.41 -8.18 -7.02
CA ALA A 283 11.49 -7.51 -7.94
C ALA A 283 12.25 -6.73 -9.02
N ASP A 284 11.86 -6.90 -10.28
CA ASP A 284 12.27 -6.04 -11.39
C ASP A 284 11.28 -4.89 -11.58
N VAL A 285 9.99 -5.20 -11.49
CA VAL A 285 8.88 -4.25 -11.52
C VAL A 285 8.09 -4.37 -10.23
N SER A 286 7.80 -3.23 -9.58
CA SER A 286 6.95 -3.13 -8.40
C SER A 286 5.65 -2.43 -8.77
N GLU A 287 4.54 -3.15 -8.75
CA GLU A 287 3.23 -2.66 -9.17
C GLU A 287 2.61 -1.74 -8.11
N GLN A 288 2.50 -0.44 -8.43
CA GLN A 288 1.90 0.60 -7.57
C GLN A 288 0.72 1.29 -8.27
N ILE A 289 -0.21 0.47 -8.75
CA ILE A 289 -1.32 0.88 -9.60
C ILE A 289 -2.61 1.15 -8.82
N SER A 290 -2.60 1.84 -7.67
CA SER A 290 -3.86 2.19 -7.00
C SER A 290 -4.62 3.27 -7.78
N THR A 291 -5.94 3.41 -7.60
CA THR A 291 -6.69 4.54 -8.18
C THR A 291 -6.17 5.85 -7.59
N ALA A 292 -5.96 6.88 -8.41
CA ALA A 292 -5.46 8.17 -7.92
C ALA A 292 -6.42 8.74 -6.86
N GLY A 293 -5.86 9.19 -5.73
CA GLY A 293 -6.64 9.70 -4.58
C GLY A 293 -7.09 8.65 -3.55
N MET A 294 -6.78 7.36 -3.74
CA MET A 294 -7.16 6.25 -2.85
C MET A 294 -5.97 5.59 -2.15
#